data_AF-A0A3R6ZEE1-F1
#
_entry.id   AF-A0A3R6ZEE1-F1
#
_cell.length_a   1.000
_cell.length_b   1.000
_cell.length_c   1.000
_cell.angle_alpha   90.00
_cell.angle_beta   90.00
_cell.angle_gamma   90.00
#
_symmetry.space_group_name_H-M   'P 1'
#
loop_
_entity.id
_entity.type
_entity.pdbx_description
1 polymer ?
#
loop_
_entity_poly.entity_id
_entity_poly.type
_entity_poly.pdbx_seq_one_letter_code
_entity_poly.pdbx_strand_id
1 'polypeptide(L)'
;MCYKSPRTVEFSKYDRYDNCKSTGGIFLKKKLVTSTLIAAILASAGTATLASSVQAATDNGIAHPAVTATPALSTKAVTYAAPNNSEQQFIQTIAPVAQQAANQYNLYPSVMMAQAILESGWGASQASQAPNYNFFGIKGDYNGASFNMPTKEWSKEKGYYTIDSYFRKYPNMAASFMDNGNKLRNGLSWNSAYYSGTWRENTTSYKDATAWLQGRYATDPSYASKLNNLIETYNLTQYDGNGTQTETVSSSATDPNNDVHVVRVNGGQRFVHLYTPLGVSIADRVLPANTDWRSDQTRLINNEKFYRVSTYEWVKASDVAVIK
;
A
#
# COMPACT_ATOMS: atom_id res chain seq x y z
N MET A 1 -33.00 -23.62 31.78
CA MET A 1 -32.05 -24.43 32.56
C MET A 1 -31.53 -25.54 31.68
N CYS A 2 -30.24 -25.53 31.31
CA CYS A 2 -29.58 -26.70 30.75
C CYS A 2 -28.19 -26.81 31.38
N TYR A 3 -27.97 -27.93 32.07
CA TYR A 3 -26.77 -28.28 32.79
C TYR A 3 -25.77 -28.99 31.85
N LYS A 4 -24.49 -28.67 32.02
CA LYS A 4 -23.32 -29.28 31.34
C LYS A 4 -23.11 -30.74 31.75
N SER A 5 -22.47 -31.53 30.87
CA SER A 5 -21.23 -32.24 31.23
C SER A 5 -20.49 -32.77 29.99
N PRO A 6 -19.15 -32.94 30.03
CA PRO A 6 -18.26 -32.81 28.88
C PRO A 6 -17.73 -34.15 28.36
N ARG A 7 -17.26 -34.16 27.10
CA ARG A 7 -16.14 -35.01 26.70
C ARG A 7 -15.19 -34.28 25.77
N THR A 8 -13.94 -34.30 26.19
CA THR A 8 -12.71 -33.90 25.53
C THR A 8 -12.46 -34.73 24.27
N VAL A 9 -12.13 -34.04 23.19
CA VAL A 9 -11.35 -34.59 22.07
C VAL A 9 -10.49 -33.45 21.54
N GLU A 10 -9.18 -33.57 21.74
CA GLU A 10 -8.16 -32.73 21.11
C GLU A 10 -8.24 -32.87 19.60
N PHE A 11 -8.42 -31.75 18.89
CA PHE A 11 -8.18 -31.67 17.46
C PHE A 11 -7.46 -30.36 17.10
N SER A 12 -6.44 -30.55 16.26
CA SER A 12 -5.49 -29.59 15.68
C SER A 12 -6.10 -28.27 15.20
N LYS A 13 -5.45 -27.16 15.56
CA LYS A 13 -5.76 -25.79 15.12
C LYS A 13 -5.32 -25.60 13.67
N TYR A 14 -6.24 -25.55 12.70
CA TYR A 14 -6.13 -24.73 11.48
C TYR A 14 -7.52 -24.66 10.80
N ASP A 15 -7.99 -23.43 10.61
CA ASP A 15 -9.03 -22.93 9.71
C ASP A 15 -10.43 -23.61 9.65
N ARG A 16 -11.43 -22.92 10.22
CA ARG A 16 -12.78 -22.92 9.66
C ARG A 16 -13.14 -21.51 9.20
N TYR A 17 -13.16 -21.33 7.88
CA TYR A 17 -13.86 -20.26 7.21
C TYR A 17 -15.34 -20.64 7.10
N ASP A 18 -16.23 -19.79 7.62
CA ASP A 18 -17.67 -19.89 7.41
C ASP A 18 -17.98 -19.58 5.93
N ASN A 19 -18.39 -20.62 5.20
CA ASN A 19 -18.97 -20.52 3.86
C ASN A 19 -20.49 -20.46 3.99
N CYS A 20 -21.10 -19.31 3.70
CA CYS A 20 -22.53 -19.24 3.39
C CYS A 20 -22.72 -19.22 1.87
N LYS A 21 -23.31 -20.30 1.34
CA LYS A 21 -23.58 -20.51 -0.09
C LYS A 21 -24.77 -19.67 -0.57
N SER A 22 -24.69 -19.20 -1.81
CA SER A 22 -25.87 -18.98 -2.67
C SER A 22 -25.53 -19.36 -4.12
N THR A 23 -26.56 -19.80 -4.81
CA THR A 23 -26.64 -20.81 -5.87
C THR A 23 -26.45 -20.32 -7.32
N GLY A 24 -25.96 -21.22 -8.18
CA GLY A 24 -26.54 -21.47 -9.50
C GLY A 24 -25.81 -20.94 -10.75
N GLY A 25 -25.32 -21.87 -11.59
CA GLY A 25 -25.56 -21.75 -13.03
C GLY A 25 -24.36 -21.63 -13.99
N ILE A 26 -24.19 -22.72 -14.76
CA ILE A 26 -23.84 -22.80 -16.19
C ILE A 26 -22.34 -22.79 -16.57
N PHE A 27 -21.92 -23.98 -17.02
CA PHE A 27 -20.71 -24.29 -17.77
C PHE A 27 -20.65 -23.54 -19.10
N LEU A 28 -19.57 -22.78 -19.34
CA LEU A 28 -19.07 -22.51 -20.68
C LEU A 28 -17.56 -22.79 -20.73
N LYS A 29 -17.20 -23.84 -21.49
CA LYS A 29 -15.83 -24.13 -21.89
C LYS A 29 -15.33 -22.98 -22.76
N LYS A 30 -14.30 -22.26 -22.33
CA LYS A 30 -13.51 -21.38 -23.22
C LYS A 30 -12.02 -21.63 -23.07
N LYS A 31 -11.37 -21.47 -24.22
CA LYS A 31 -10.06 -21.95 -24.62
C LYS A 31 -8.92 -21.50 -23.70
N LEU A 32 -8.00 -22.43 -23.53
CA LEU A 32 -6.68 -22.28 -22.94
C LEU A 32 -5.90 -21.17 -23.68
N VAL A 33 -5.53 -20.11 -22.96
CA VAL A 33 -4.46 -19.20 -23.38
C VAL A 33 -3.43 -19.25 -22.25
N THR A 34 -2.38 -20.02 -22.45
CA THR A 34 -1.25 -20.12 -21.52
C THR A 34 -0.48 -18.81 -21.54
N SER A 35 -0.56 -18.03 -20.47
CA SER A 35 0.31 -16.87 -20.26
C SER A 35 1.42 -17.28 -19.29
N THR A 36 2.63 -17.36 -19.80
CA THR A 36 3.86 -17.62 -19.07
C THR A 36 4.26 -16.35 -18.33
N LEU A 37 4.23 -16.34 -17.00
CA LEU A 37 4.94 -15.31 -16.23
C LEU A 37 6.30 -15.84 -15.79
N ILE A 38 7.33 -15.18 -16.33
CA ILE A 38 8.76 -15.38 -16.11
C ILE A 38 9.12 -14.84 -14.72
N ALA A 39 9.77 -15.66 -13.89
CA ALA A 39 10.50 -15.19 -12.72
C ALA A 39 11.94 -14.86 -13.17
N ALA A 40 12.30 -13.59 -13.21
CA ALA A 40 13.67 -13.16 -13.46
C ALA A 40 14.49 -13.29 -12.17
N ILE A 41 15.49 -14.18 -12.19
CA ILE A 41 16.54 -14.30 -11.17
C ILE A 41 17.74 -13.52 -11.70
N LEU A 42 18.22 -12.52 -10.96
CA LEU A 42 19.51 -11.87 -11.21
C LEU A 42 20.54 -12.37 -10.19
N ALA A 43 21.56 -13.05 -10.70
CA ALA A 43 22.84 -13.21 -10.05
C ALA A 43 23.94 -13.15 -11.11
N SER A 44 24.85 -12.19 -10.99
CA SER A 44 26.21 -12.34 -11.53
C SER A 44 27.16 -11.46 -10.73
N ALA A 45 28.12 -12.12 -10.08
CA ALA A 45 29.25 -11.52 -9.39
C ALA A 45 30.27 -10.99 -10.42
N GLY A 46 30.73 -9.75 -10.23
CA GLY A 46 31.87 -9.18 -10.94
C GLY A 46 32.99 -8.87 -9.96
N THR A 47 34.11 -9.57 -10.07
CA THR A 47 35.37 -9.30 -9.38
C THR A 47 36.03 -8.05 -9.97
N ALA A 48 36.34 -7.05 -9.15
CA ALA A 48 37.19 -5.92 -9.52
C ALA A 48 38.46 -5.92 -8.66
N THR A 49 39.61 -6.05 -9.33
CA THR A 49 40.97 -5.89 -8.79
C THR A 49 41.27 -4.41 -8.54
N LEU A 50 41.83 -4.09 -7.38
CA LEU A 50 42.30 -2.74 -7.04
C LEU A 50 43.77 -2.57 -7.43
N ALA A 51 44.07 -1.56 -8.25
CA ALA A 51 45.41 -1.00 -8.39
C ALA A 51 45.44 0.37 -7.71
N SER A 52 46.34 0.52 -6.73
CA SER A 52 46.57 1.76 -5.99
C SER A 52 47.60 2.63 -6.69
N SER A 53 47.36 3.93 -6.79
CA SER A 53 48.41 4.93 -6.93
C SER A 53 48.15 6.09 -5.97
N VAL A 54 49.02 6.22 -4.97
CA VAL A 54 49.06 7.29 -3.97
C VAL A 54 49.84 8.45 -4.56
N GLN A 55 49.29 9.67 -4.53
CA GLN A 55 50.09 10.89 -4.69
C GLN A 55 50.03 11.67 -3.38
N ALA A 56 51.17 11.74 -2.70
CA ALA A 56 51.37 12.52 -1.49
C ALA A 56 51.51 14.01 -1.83
N ALA A 57 50.94 14.87 -0.97
CA ALA A 57 51.30 16.28 -0.87
C ALA A 57 51.88 16.51 0.53
N THR A 58 53.09 17.08 0.54
CA THR A 58 53.91 17.42 1.70
C THR A 58 53.51 18.77 2.28
N ASP A 59 53.39 18.89 3.60
CA ASP A 59 53.89 20.08 4.31
C ASP A 59 54.21 19.77 5.79
N ASN A 60 55.22 20.47 6.31
CA ASN A 60 55.97 20.26 7.54
C ASN A 60 55.31 20.87 8.79
N GLY A 61 55.50 20.23 9.96
CA GLY A 61 55.74 20.97 11.20
C GLY A 61 55.04 20.48 12.46
N ILE A 62 55.88 20.04 13.42
CA ILE A 62 55.66 19.89 14.88
C ILE A 62 54.97 18.59 15.33
N ALA A 63 55.81 17.71 15.90
CA ALA A 63 55.49 16.41 16.43
C ALA A 63 54.77 16.49 17.80
N HIS A 64 53.68 15.74 17.94
CA HIS A 64 53.08 15.33 19.21
C HIS A 64 52.81 13.82 19.18
N PRO A 65 52.95 13.11 20.32
CA PRO A 65 53.01 11.64 20.36
C PRO A 65 51.69 10.98 19.95
N ALA A 66 51.85 9.82 19.31
CA ALA A 66 50.81 9.02 18.68
C ALA A 66 49.67 8.65 19.63
N VAL A 67 48.46 9.12 19.31
CA VAL A 67 47.22 8.49 19.76
C VAL A 67 46.85 7.45 18.72
N THR A 68 46.82 6.20 19.14
CA THR A 68 46.49 5.03 18.33
C THR A 68 45.08 5.20 17.74
N ALA A 69 45.00 5.55 16.45
CA ALA A 69 43.73 5.55 15.74
C ALA A 69 43.25 4.10 15.59
N THR A 70 42.17 3.76 16.30
CA THR A 70 41.36 2.57 16.05
C THR A 70 40.97 2.50 14.57
N PRO A 71 41.05 1.34 13.90
CA PRO A 71 40.60 1.23 12.51
C PRO A 71 39.08 1.47 12.47
N ALA A 72 38.67 2.55 11.81
CA ALA A 72 37.27 2.77 11.47
C ALA A 72 36.82 1.63 10.55
N LEU A 73 35.83 0.86 11.00
CA LEU A 73 35.14 -0.14 10.20
C LEU A 73 34.59 0.53 8.94
N SER A 74 35.15 0.15 7.79
CA SER A 74 34.65 0.51 6.47
C SER A 74 33.26 -0.09 6.30
N THR A 75 32.23 0.74 6.48
CA THR A 75 30.88 0.40 6.04
C THR A 75 30.87 0.44 4.53
N LYS A 76 30.88 -0.73 3.89
CA LYS A 76 30.47 -0.84 2.49
C LYS A 76 29.05 -0.31 2.40
N ALA A 77 28.90 0.94 1.93
CA ALA A 77 27.62 1.47 1.52
C ALA A 77 27.07 0.54 0.44
N VAL A 78 25.99 -0.18 0.75
CA VAL A 78 25.23 -0.88 -0.27
C VAL A 78 24.62 0.21 -1.13
N THR A 79 25.23 0.47 -2.29
CA THR A 79 24.66 1.30 -3.33
C THR A 79 23.48 0.54 -3.93
N TYR A 80 22.28 0.76 -3.38
CA TYR A 80 21.05 0.30 -4.01
C TYR A 80 20.82 1.10 -5.29
N ALA A 81 20.41 0.44 -6.36
CA ALA A 81 20.12 1.11 -7.62
C ALA A 81 19.06 2.19 -7.37
N ALA A 82 19.24 3.35 -8.00
CA ALA A 82 18.23 4.39 -7.97
C ALA A 82 16.91 3.80 -8.48
N PRO A 83 15.79 4.03 -7.77
CA PRO A 83 14.45 3.62 -8.20
C PRO A 83 14.22 3.97 -9.68
N ASN A 84 13.75 3.02 -10.48
CA ASN A 84 13.38 3.35 -11.85
C ASN A 84 12.12 4.25 -11.84
N ASN A 85 11.91 5.02 -12.92
CA ASN A 85 10.83 6.03 -12.95
C ASN A 85 9.44 5.45 -12.62
N SER A 86 9.15 4.20 -13.01
CA SER A 86 7.87 3.55 -12.71
C SER A 86 7.66 3.24 -11.23
N GLU A 87 8.71 2.82 -10.52
CA GLU A 87 8.65 2.54 -9.08
C GLU A 87 8.38 3.82 -8.27
N GLN A 88 9.06 4.91 -8.62
CA GLN A 88 8.82 6.21 -8.00
C GLN A 88 7.43 6.75 -8.28
N GLN A 89 6.93 6.61 -9.51
CA GLN A 89 5.56 6.99 -9.85
C GLN A 89 4.54 6.21 -9.00
N PHE A 90 4.76 4.91 -8.81
CA PHE A 90 3.87 4.10 -7.96
C PHE A 90 3.92 4.58 -6.50
N ILE A 91 5.11 4.81 -5.93
CA ILE A 91 5.29 5.34 -4.57
C ILE A 91 4.55 6.68 -4.40
N GLN A 92 4.74 7.62 -5.34
CA GLN A 92 4.07 8.92 -5.31
C GLN A 92 2.54 8.79 -5.42
N THR A 93 2.06 7.80 -6.18
CA THR A 93 0.63 7.52 -6.32
C THR A 93 0.02 7.01 -5.01
N ILE A 94 0.70 6.07 -4.32
CA ILE A 94 0.14 5.42 -3.12
C ILE A 94 0.41 6.19 -1.81
N ALA A 95 1.46 7.03 -1.76
CA ALA A 95 1.86 7.75 -0.54
C ALA A 95 0.69 8.49 0.14
N PRO A 96 -0.10 9.34 -0.54
CA PRO A 96 -1.26 10.00 0.06
C PRO A 96 -2.24 9.06 0.76
N VAL A 97 -2.66 8.00 0.06
CA VAL A 97 -3.70 7.09 0.57
C VAL A 97 -3.14 6.20 1.67
N ALA A 98 -1.85 5.86 1.62
CA ALA A 98 -1.16 5.12 2.67
C ALA A 98 -0.99 5.96 3.94
N GLN A 99 -0.51 7.20 3.83
CA GLN A 99 -0.39 8.11 4.96
C GLN A 99 -1.75 8.32 5.63
N GLN A 100 -2.78 8.53 4.84
CA GLN A 100 -4.13 8.65 5.35
C GLN A 100 -4.62 7.42 6.11
N ALA A 101 -4.64 6.26 5.46
CA ALA A 101 -5.18 5.05 6.07
C ALA A 101 -4.36 4.63 7.30
N ALA A 102 -3.03 4.67 7.19
CA ALA A 102 -2.17 4.34 8.32
C ALA A 102 -2.35 5.30 9.50
N ASN A 103 -2.41 6.62 9.26
CA ASN A 103 -2.61 7.60 10.34
C ASN A 103 -3.99 7.46 11.00
N GLN A 104 -5.06 7.22 10.23
CA GLN A 104 -6.40 6.98 10.78
C GLN A 104 -6.42 5.81 11.76
N TYR A 105 -5.57 4.81 11.52
CA TYR A 105 -5.49 3.60 12.32
C TYR A 105 -4.25 3.54 13.20
N ASN A 106 -3.51 4.65 13.39
CA ASN A 106 -2.26 4.72 14.14
C ASN A 106 -1.26 3.57 13.80
N LEU A 107 -1.00 3.39 12.50
CA LEU A 107 -0.07 2.45 11.90
C LEU A 107 1.06 3.23 11.18
N TYR A 108 2.09 2.53 10.71
CA TYR A 108 3.16 3.12 9.90
C TYR A 108 2.78 3.23 8.42
N PRO A 109 2.71 4.44 7.83
CA PRO A 109 2.62 4.63 6.39
C PRO A 109 3.67 3.84 5.61
N SER A 110 4.92 3.82 6.07
CA SER A 110 6.03 3.09 5.44
C SER A 110 5.76 1.60 5.32
N VAL A 111 5.23 0.98 6.38
CA VAL A 111 4.85 -0.45 6.38
C VAL A 111 3.70 -0.69 5.42
N MET A 112 2.66 0.14 5.44
CA MET A 112 1.51 0.00 4.54
C MET A 112 1.91 0.16 3.07
N MET A 113 2.79 1.11 2.75
CA MET A 113 3.33 1.30 1.40
C MET A 113 4.18 0.11 0.98
N ALA A 114 5.06 -0.40 1.85
CA ALA A 114 5.88 -1.56 1.56
C ALA A 114 5.04 -2.82 1.32
N GLN A 115 3.97 -3.02 2.10
CA GLN A 115 3.00 -4.09 1.85
C GLN A 115 2.34 -3.91 0.48
N ALA A 116 1.83 -2.72 0.17
CA ALA A 116 1.20 -2.48 -1.13
C ALA A 116 2.18 -2.73 -2.29
N ILE A 117 3.43 -2.28 -2.19
CA ILE A 117 4.46 -2.53 -3.21
C ILE A 117 4.69 -4.04 -3.41
N LEU A 118 4.89 -4.78 -2.32
CA LEU A 118 5.19 -6.21 -2.36
C LEU A 118 4.00 -7.03 -2.88
N GLU A 119 2.81 -6.80 -2.30
CA GLU A 119 1.61 -7.61 -2.55
C GLU A 119 1.01 -7.35 -3.94
N SER A 120 1.12 -6.12 -4.46
CA SER A 120 0.60 -5.77 -5.78
C SER A 120 1.62 -5.89 -6.90
N GLY A 121 2.89 -6.17 -6.59
CA GLY A 121 3.99 -6.12 -7.54
C GLY A 121 4.06 -4.75 -8.21
N TRP A 122 4.21 -3.68 -7.42
CA TRP A 122 4.23 -2.30 -7.91
C TRP A 122 2.94 -1.88 -8.65
N GLY A 123 1.79 -2.40 -8.22
CA GLY A 123 0.48 -2.14 -8.82
C GLY A 123 0.21 -2.92 -10.10
N ALA A 124 1.16 -3.74 -10.58
CA ALA A 124 1.06 -4.45 -11.86
C ALA A 124 0.20 -5.72 -11.80
N SER A 125 -0.15 -6.22 -10.60
CA SER A 125 -0.96 -7.43 -10.47
C SER A 125 -2.38 -7.24 -11.02
N GLN A 126 -2.97 -8.32 -11.56
CA GLN A 126 -4.38 -8.33 -11.97
C GLN A 126 -5.34 -8.01 -10.80
N ALA A 127 -4.94 -8.32 -9.57
CA ALA A 127 -5.71 -8.00 -8.37
C ALA A 127 -5.74 -6.50 -8.07
N SER A 128 -4.62 -5.79 -8.25
CA SER A 128 -4.48 -4.37 -7.95
C SER A 128 -4.98 -3.45 -9.06
N GLN A 129 -5.02 -3.92 -10.30
CA GLN A 129 -5.53 -3.15 -11.43
C GLN A 129 -7.06 -3.04 -11.42
N ALA A 130 -7.57 -2.07 -12.17
CA ALA A 130 -8.99 -2.00 -12.47
C ALA A 130 -9.46 -3.30 -13.14
N PRO A 131 -10.67 -3.80 -12.82
CA PRO A 131 -11.68 -3.18 -11.96
C PRO A 131 -11.61 -3.65 -10.48
N ASN A 132 -10.50 -4.23 -10.03
CA ASN A 132 -10.42 -4.97 -8.76
C ASN A 132 -9.87 -4.14 -7.60
N TYR A 133 -8.80 -3.38 -7.84
CA TYR A 133 -8.16 -2.47 -6.89
C TYR A 133 -7.72 -3.08 -5.55
N ASN A 134 -7.42 -4.38 -5.50
CA ASN A 134 -6.94 -5.07 -4.30
C ASN A 134 -5.40 -5.06 -4.25
N PHE A 135 -4.84 -4.07 -3.56
CA PHE A 135 -3.38 -3.85 -3.47
C PHE A 135 -2.69 -4.72 -2.41
N PHE A 136 -3.44 -5.45 -1.60
CA PHE A 136 -2.94 -6.14 -0.40
C PHE A 136 -3.25 -7.64 -0.38
N GLY A 137 -3.81 -8.18 -1.48
CA GLY A 137 -4.17 -9.60 -1.60
C GLY A 137 -5.22 -10.05 -0.58
N ILE A 138 -6.12 -9.17 -0.11
CA ILE A 138 -7.07 -9.52 0.95
C ILE A 138 -8.17 -10.43 0.40
N LYS A 139 -8.30 -11.64 0.97
CA LYS A 139 -9.33 -12.62 0.61
C LYS A 139 -10.73 -12.26 1.17
N GLY A 140 -11.77 -12.80 0.54
CA GLY A 140 -13.18 -12.62 0.91
C GLY A 140 -13.91 -11.62 0.00
N ASP A 141 -14.91 -10.93 0.55
CA ASP A 141 -15.63 -9.86 -0.12
C ASP A 141 -15.48 -8.52 0.63
N TYR A 142 -15.69 -7.43 -0.10
CA TYR A 142 -15.81 -6.09 0.45
C TYR A 142 -17.20 -5.56 0.09
N ASN A 143 -18.07 -5.44 1.10
CA ASN A 143 -19.49 -5.06 0.92
C ASN A 143 -20.20 -5.93 -0.13
N GLY A 144 -19.98 -7.24 -0.09
CA GLY A 144 -20.54 -8.22 -1.04
C GLY A 144 -19.79 -8.32 -2.37
N ALA A 145 -18.81 -7.44 -2.64
CA ALA A 145 -18.04 -7.46 -3.88
C ALA A 145 -16.77 -8.31 -3.75
N SER A 146 -16.62 -9.29 -4.65
CA SER A 146 -15.43 -10.15 -4.74
C SER A 146 -15.09 -10.49 -6.18
N PHE A 147 -13.90 -11.04 -6.40
CA PHE A 147 -13.49 -11.66 -7.66
C PHE A 147 -12.72 -12.94 -7.38
N ASN A 148 -12.81 -13.93 -8.29
CA ASN A 148 -12.08 -15.19 -8.18
C ASN A 148 -10.80 -15.12 -9.01
N MET A 149 -9.69 -15.55 -8.44
CA MET A 149 -8.45 -15.79 -9.16
C MET A 149 -7.67 -16.96 -8.54
N PRO A 150 -6.86 -17.69 -9.35
CA PRO A 150 -5.94 -18.69 -8.82
C PRO A 150 -4.89 -18.02 -7.93
N THR A 151 -4.60 -18.64 -6.79
CA THR A 151 -3.52 -18.24 -5.88
C THR A 151 -2.63 -19.42 -5.53
N LYS A 152 -1.35 -19.13 -5.28
CA LYS A 152 -0.40 -20.14 -4.80
C LYS A 152 -0.50 -20.26 -3.28
N GLU A 153 -0.79 -21.47 -2.83
CA GLU A 153 -0.80 -21.85 -1.42
C GLU A 153 0.38 -22.75 -1.12
N TRP A 154 0.73 -22.87 0.15
CA TRP A 154 1.69 -23.85 0.62
C TRP A 154 1.07 -24.73 1.71
N SER A 155 1.37 -26.02 1.66
CA SER A 155 1.09 -26.96 2.76
C SER A 155 2.29 -27.87 2.96
N LYS A 156 2.46 -28.40 4.17
CA LYS A 156 3.55 -29.33 4.48
C LYS A 156 3.46 -30.60 3.61
N GLU A 157 2.25 -31.01 3.25
CA GLU A 157 1.98 -32.24 2.51
C GLU A 157 2.15 -32.07 0.99
N LYS A 158 1.75 -30.94 0.42
CA LYS A 158 1.75 -30.72 -1.04
C LYS A 158 2.88 -29.82 -1.54
N GLY A 159 3.62 -29.18 -0.65
CA GLY A 159 4.46 -28.04 -1.03
C GLY A 159 3.62 -26.91 -1.59
N TYR A 160 4.13 -26.21 -2.60
CA TYR A 160 3.37 -25.17 -3.30
C TYR A 160 2.33 -25.77 -4.25
N TYR A 161 1.09 -25.33 -4.16
CA TYR A 161 0.00 -25.72 -5.06
C TYR A 161 -0.87 -24.51 -5.40
N THR A 162 -1.65 -24.59 -6.49
CA THR A 162 -2.56 -23.53 -6.91
C THR A 162 -3.99 -23.90 -6.57
N ILE A 163 -4.75 -22.95 -6.02
CA ILE A 163 -6.19 -23.09 -5.77
C ILE A 163 -6.92 -21.79 -6.15
N ASP A 164 -8.15 -21.89 -6.62
CA ASP A 164 -9.02 -20.73 -6.78
C ASP A 164 -9.43 -20.16 -5.43
N SER A 165 -9.40 -18.83 -5.31
CA SER A 165 -9.80 -18.12 -4.08
C SER A 165 -10.53 -16.84 -4.43
N TYR A 166 -11.47 -16.46 -3.57
CA TYR A 166 -12.15 -15.17 -3.67
C TYR A 166 -11.36 -14.09 -2.94
N PHE A 167 -11.18 -12.97 -3.63
CA PHE A 167 -10.51 -11.78 -3.15
C PHE A 167 -11.46 -10.59 -3.13
N ARG A 168 -11.25 -9.71 -2.15
CA ARG A 168 -12.06 -8.50 -1.97
C ARG A 168 -11.93 -7.62 -3.20
N LYS A 169 -13.05 -7.17 -3.75
CA LYS A 169 -13.11 -6.21 -4.86
C LYS A 169 -13.41 -4.82 -4.31
N TYR A 170 -12.57 -3.84 -4.60
CA TYR A 170 -12.74 -2.49 -4.09
C TYR A 170 -13.23 -1.54 -5.19
N PRO A 171 -13.94 -0.46 -4.83
CA PRO A 171 -14.35 0.57 -5.79
C PRO A 171 -13.17 1.43 -6.28
N ASN A 172 -12.09 1.54 -5.50
CA ASN A 172 -10.88 2.28 -5.82
C ASN A 172 -9.72 1.90 -4.87
N MET A 173 -8.54 2.44 -5.13
CA MET A 173 -7.32 2.24 -4.33
C MET A 173 -7.52 2.64 -2.86
N ALA A 174 -8.14 3.79 -2.59
CA ALA A 174 -8.32 4.30 -1.21
C ALA A 174 -9.11 3.32 -0.33
N ALA A 175 -10.15 2.67 -0.87
CA ALA A 175 -10.93 1.66 -0.15
C ALA A 175 -10.07 0.43 0.24
N SER A 176 -9.14 0.01 -0.62
CA SER A 176 -8.23 -1.10 -0.33
C SER A 176 -7.22 -0.76 0.78
N PHE A 177 -6.65 0.45 0.76
CA PHE A 177 -5.74 0.94 1.81
C PHE A 177 -6.46 1.11 3.15
N MET A 178 -7.67 1.66 3.14
CA MET A 178 -8.49 1.79 4.34
C MET A 178 -8.84 0.43 4.95
N ASP A 179 -9.17 -0.55 4.11
CA ASP A 179 -9.50 -1.90 4.54
C ASP A 179 -8.27 -2.65 5.09
N ASN A 180 -7.08 -2.43 4.52
CA ASN A 180 -5.83 -2.93 5.10
C ASN A 180 -5.59 -2.32 6.49
N GLY A 181 -5.70 -1.00 6.63
CA GLY A 181 -5.57 -0.34 7.92
C GLY A 181 -6.58 -0.84 8.96
N ASN A 182 -7.84 -1.03 8.55
CA ASN A 182 -8.89 -1.63 9.37
C ASN A 182 -8.54 -3.06 9.80
N LYS A 183 -8.05 -3.90 8.89
CA LYS A 183 -7.62 -5.27 9.20
C LYS A 183 -6.51 -5.29 10.25
N LEU A 184 -5.50 -4.42 10.09
CA LEU A 184 -4.38 -4.35 11.03
C LEU A 184 -4.79 -3.75 12.38
N ARG A 185 -5.71 -2.80 12.42
CA ARG A 185 -6.19 -2.19 13.67
C ARG A 185 -7.21 -3.04 14.41
N ASN A 186 -8.21 -3.55 13.71
CA ASN A 186 -9.35 -4.25 14.31
C ASN A 186 -9.23 -5.77 14.22
N GLY A 187 -8.12 -6.28 13.67
CA GLY A 187 -7.76 -7.68 13.70
C GLY A 187 -8.70 -8.56 12.88
N LEU A 188 -8.90 -9.77 13.39
CA LEU A 188 -9.75 -10.81 12.80
C LEU A 188 -10.99 -11.00 13.68
N SER A 189 -12.06 -11.55 13.11
CA SER A 189 -13.33 -11.77 13.84
C SER A 189 -13.16 -12.55 15.15
N TRP A 190 -12.19 -13.47 15.21
CA TRP A 190 -11.89 -14.28 16.39
C TRP A 190 -10.78 -13.71 17.28
N ASN A 191 -10.07 -12.67 16.83
CA ASN A 191 -9.04 -11.99 17.62
C ASN A 191 -8.80 -10.57 17.09
N SER A 192 -9.42 -9.59 17.75
CA SER A 192 -9.30 -8.17 17.39
C SER A 192 -7.90 -7.60 17.61
N ALA A 193 -7.09 -8.22 18.47
CA ALA A 193 -5.72 -7.82 18.75
C ALA A 193 -4.69 -8.65 17.96
N TYR A 194 -5.09 -9.44 16.96
CA TYR A 194 -4.18 -10.34 16.25
C TYR A 194 -2.97 -9.64 15.64
N TYR A 195 -3.17 -8.41 15.14
CA TYR A 195 -2.12 -7.56 14.57
C TYR A 195 -1.68 -6.44 15.52
N SER A 196 -1.89 -6.57 16.83
CA SER A 196 -1.60 -5.48 17.78
C SER A 196 -0.14 -5.03 17.83
N GLY A 197 0.82 -5.90 17.51
CA GLY A 197 2.23 -5.51 17.39
C GLY A 197 2.58 -4.75 16.10
N THR A 198 1.61 -4.42 15.24
CA THR A 198 1.81 -3.46 14.14
C THR A 198 1.39 -2.04 14.50
N TRP A 199 0.78 -1.85 15.66
CA TRP A 199 0.26 -0.57 16.12
C TRP A 199 1.40 0.30 16.63
N ARG A 200 1.47 1.57 16.22
CA ARG A 200 2.60 2.46 16.55
C ARG A 200 2.84 2.55 18.06
N GLU A 201 1.78 2.53 18.85
CA GLU A 201 1.85 2.59 20.31
C GLU A 201 2.44 1.33 20.99
N ASN A 202 2.55 0.22 20.26
CA ASN A 202 3.09 -1.05 20.74
C ASN A 202 4.49 -1.34 20.17
N THR A 203 5.09 -0.38 19.47
CA THR A 203 6.33 -0.55 18.71
C THR A 203 7.30 0.59 18.96
N THR A 204 8.61 0.31 18.88
CA THR A 204 9.66 1.33 18.90
C THR A 204 10.00 1.78 17.48
N SER A 205 9.85 0.90 16.50
CA SER A 205 10.13 1.21 15.08
C SER A 205 9.25 0.40 14.13
N TYR A 206 9.25 0.79 12.85
CA TYR A 206 8.59 0.00 11.79
C TYR A 206 9.10 -1.45 11.73
N LYS A 207 10.34 -1.72 12.19
CA LYS A 207 10.92 -3.08 12.19
C LYS A 207 10.19 -4.02 13.15
N ASP A 208 9.63 -3.50 14.25
CA ASP A 208 8.80 -4.28 15.16
C ASP A 208 7.49 -4.66 14.48
N ALA A 209 6.88 -3.71 13.77
CA ALA A 209 5.66 -3.94 13.02
C ALA A 209 5.85 -4.97 11.89
N THR A 210 6.93 -4.86 11.10
CA THR A 210 7.22 -5.84 10.03
C THR A 210 7.55 -7.22 10.60
N ALA A 211 8.27 -7.29 11.73
CA ALA A 211 8.50 -8.55 12.45
C ALA A 211 7.19 -9.17 12.93
N TRP A 212 6.24 -8.37 13.43
CA TRP A 212 4.93 -8.87 13.86
C TRP A 212 4.11 -9.45 12.70
N LEU A 213 4.17 -8.82 11.52
CA LEU A 213 3.48 -9.29 10.32
C LEU A 213 4.01 -10.64 9.82
N GLN A 214 5.28 -10.97 10.03
CA GLN A 214 5.85 -12.25 9.61
C GLN A 214 5.18 -13.42 10.34
N GLY A 215 4.72 -14.41 9.58
CA GLY A 215 3.98 -15.56 10.10
C GLY A 215 2.53 -15.27 10.51
N ARG A 216 2.06 -14.01 10.40
CA ARG A 216 0.67 -13.60 10.70
C ARG A 216 -0.07 -13.02 9.50
N TYR A 217 0.63 -12.24 8.69
CA TYR A 217 0.08 -11.69 7.44
C TYR A 217 0.39 -12.62 6.27
N ALA A 218 1.64 -13.09 6.20
CA ALA A 218 2.12 -14.05 5.23
C ALA A 218 2.89 -15.19 5.91
N THR A 219 2.85 -16.38 5.33
CA THR A 219 3.61 -17.57 5.78
C THR A 219 5.08 -17.53 5.36
N ASP A 220 5.48 -16.54 4.55
CA ASP A 220 6.84 -16.37 4.07
C ASP A 220 7.82 -16.02 5.22
N PRO A 221 8.86 -16.85 5.44
CA PRO A 221 9.84 -16.61 6.51
C PRO A 221 10.76 -15.40 6.24
N SER A 222 10.72 -14.83 5.04
CA SER A 222 11.46 -13.62 4.63
C SER A 222 10.57 -12.38 4.54
N TYR A 223 9.32 -12.45 5.00
CA TYR A 223 8.37 -11.36 4.82
C TYR A 223 8.83 -10.06 5.48
N ALA A 224 9.30 -10.10 6.74
CA ALA A 224 9.76 -8.91 7.44
C ALA A 224 10.99 -8.29 6.75
N SER A 225 11.94 -9.12 6.31
CA SER A 225 13.16 -8.62 5.64
C SER A 225 12.85 -8.01 4.27
N LYS A 226 11.90 -8.56 3.51
CA LYS A 226 11.41 -7.95 2.26
C LYS A 226 10.79 -6.58 2.49
N LEU A 227 9.90 -6.45 3.49
CA LEU A 227 9.30 -5.16 3.83
C LEU A 227 10.35 -4.15 4.27
N ASN A 228 11.27 -4.55 5.15
CA ASN A 228 12.36 -3.68 5.61
C ASN A 228 13.25 -3.23 4.45
N ASN A 229 13.58 -4.13 3.52
CA ASN A 229 14.36 -3.79 2.34
C ASN A 229 13.67 -2.74 1.47
N LEU A 230 12.36 -2.86 1.23
CA LEU A 230 11.59 -1.85 0.50
C LEU A 230 11.56 -0.51 1.25
N ILE A 231 11.32 -0.53 2.56
CA ILE A 231 11.29 0.69 3.39
C ILE A 231 12.64 1.41 3.34
N GLU A 232 13.74 0.69 3.46
CA GLU A 232 15.10 1.26 3.43
C GLU A 232 15.48 1.73 2.02
N THR A 233 15.25 0.91 0.99
CA THR A 233 15.63 1.20 -0.41
C THR A 233 14.95 2.47 -0.95
N TYR A 234 13.68 2.65 -0.62
CA TYR A 234 12.87 3.77 -1.12
C TYR A 234 12.67 4.87 -0.07
N ASN A 235 13.39 4.81 1.05
CA ASN A 235 13.29 5.75 2.18
C ASN A 235 11.83 6.02 2.59
N LEU A 236 11.02 4.97 2.72
CA LEU A 236 9.57 5.11 2.94
C LEU A 236 9.25 5.69 4.33
N THR A 237 10.20 5.66 5.27
CA THR A 237 10.06 6.32 6.58
C THR A 237 9.85 7.84 6.48
N GLN A 238 10.21 8.47 5.35
CA GLN A 238 9.89 9.88 5.10
C GLN A 238 8.37 10.16 5.15
N TYR A 239 7.54 9.14 4.96
CA TYR A 239 6.08 9.24 5.01
C TYR A 239 5.49 8.97 6.40
N ASP A 240 6.27 8.50 7.39
CA ASP A 240 5.79 8.11 8.73
C ASP A 240 5.50 9.29 9.67
N GLY A 241 5.91 10.49 9.27
CA GLY A 241 5.51 11.72 9.95
C GLY A 241 4.00 11.95 9.86
N ASN A 242 3.48 12.74 10.79
CA ASN A 242 2.08 13.19 10.76
C ASN A 242 1.90 14.26 9.67
N GLY A 243 2.04 13.89 8.40
CA GLY A 243 1.62 14.70 7.25
C GLY A 243 2.24 16.10 7.09
N THR A 244 3.32 16.46 7.79
CA THR A 244 4.09 17.67 7.49
C THR A 244 5.14 17.38 6.41
N GLN A 245 4.64 17.12 5.20
CA GLN A 245 5.39 17.60 4.03
C GLN A 245 5.24 19.12 4.07
N THR A 246 6.34 19.82 4.37
CA THR A 246 6.48 21.26 4.11
C THR A 246 6.57 21.47 2.60
N GLU A 247 5.51 21.14 1.89
CA GLU A 247 5.07 21.89 0.73
C GLU A 247 4.10 22.93 1.29
N THR A 248 4.10 24.13 0.76
CA THR A 248 3.27 25.25 1.21
C THR A 248 1.80 24.97 0.94
N VAL A 249 1.21 24.02 1.67
CA VAL A 249 -0.21 23.74 1.69
C VAL A 249 -0.82 24.85 2.52
N SER A 250 -1.19 25.92 1.83
CA SER A 250 -2.10 26.92 2.38
C SER A 250 -3.32 26.18 2.91
N SER A 251 -3.38 26.17 4.24
CA SER A 251 -4.41 25.60 5.08
C SER A 251 -5.81 25.77 4.49
N SER A 252 -6.59 24.70 4.59
CA SER A 252 -8.04 24.64 4.47
C SER A 252 -8.73 25.97 4.79
N ALA A 253 -9.16 26.69 3.76
CA ALA A 253 -10.35 27.52 3.90
C ALA A 253 -11.53 26.54 3.93
N THR A 254 -11.92 26.10 5.13
CA THR A 254 -13.34 25.78 5.36
C THR A 254 -14.10 27.05 5.03
N ASP A 255 -14.83 27.04 3.92
CA ASP A 255 -15.84 28.06 3.65
C ASP A 255 -16.78 28.09 4.87
N PRO A 256 -16.89 29.23 5.58
CA PRO A 256 -17.78 29.34 6.74
C PRO A 256 -19.25 29.14 6.38
N ASN A 257 -19.61 29.10 5.09
CA ASN A 257 -20.87 28.56 4.64
C ASN A 257 -20.69 27.07 4.29
N ASN A 258 -21.22 26.24 5.18
CA ASN A 258 -21.43 24.80 5.00
C ASN A 258 -22.46 24.49 3.89
N ASP A 259 -22.49 25.28 2.81
CA ASP A 259 -23.41 25.14 1.69
C ASP A 259 -22.97 23.93 0.88
N VAL A 260 -23.74 22.85 1.01
CA VAL A 260 -23.69 21.75 0.07
C VAL A 260 -24.08 22.31 -1.30
N HIS A 261 -23.14 22.33 -2.23
CA HIS A 261 -23.37 22.78 -3.60
C HIS A 261 -23.51 21.59 -4.54
N VAL A 262 -24.17 21.79 -5.68
CA VAL A 262 -24.11 20.86 -6.80
C VAL A 262 -23.09 21.40 -7.80
N VAL A 263 -22.13 20.58 -8.21
CA VAL A 263 -21.21 20.90 -9.31
C VAL A 263 -21.61 20.14 -10.56
N ARG A 264 -21.66 20.82 -11.71
CA ARG A 264 -21.98 20.24 -13.01
C ARG A 264 -20.77 20.26 -13.92
N VAL A 265 -20.47 19.14 -14.55
CA VAL A 265 -19.41 19.06 -15.58
C VAL A 265 -19.78 19.92 -16.77
N ASN A 266 -18.88 20.83 -17.17
CA ASN A 266 -19.11 21.74 -18.29
C ASN A 266 -19.39 20.97 -19.60
N GLY A 267 -20.45 21.36 -20.30
CA GLY A 267 -20.90 20.65 -21.51
C GLY A 267 -19.93 20.66 -22.70
N GLY A 268 -18.92 21.54 -22.67
CA GLY A 268 -17.85 21.57 -23.69
C GLY A 268 -16.85 20.42 -23.58
N GLN A 269 -16.77 19.74 -22.43
CA GLN A 269 -15.90 18.59 -22.20
C GLN A 269 -16.71 17.30 -22.23
N ARG A 270 -16.18 16.21 -22.81
CA ARG A 270 -16.86 14.88 -22.81
C ARG A 270 -16.89 14.24 -21.43
N PHE A 271 -15.86 14.49 -20.64
CA PHE A 271 -15.69 14.08 -19.26
C PHE A 271 -14.57 14.90 -18.61
N VAL A 272 -14.48 14.89 -17.29
CA VAL A 272 -13.42 15.54 -16.53
C VAL A 272 -12.77 14.56 -15.56
N HIS A 273 -11.47 14.67 -15.36
CA HIS A 273 -10.73 13.77 -14.48
C HIS A 273 -10.96 14.09 -13.01
N LEU A 274 -10.92 13.06 -12.19
CA LEU A 274 -10.88 13.20 -10.74
C LEU A 274 -9.46 13.14 -10.22
N TYR A 275 -9.24 13.75 -9.06
CA TYR A 275 -7.95 13.90 -8.44
C TYR A 275 -7.99 13.46 -6.99
N THR A 276 -6.88 12.91 -6.51
CA THR A 276 -6.69 12.64 -5.08
C THR A 276 -6.59 13.97 -4.30
N PRO A 277 -6.67 13.95 -2.96
CA PRO A 277 -6.50 15.16 -2.16
C PRO A 277 -5.12 15.84 -2.27
N LEU A 278 -4.14 15.20 -2.95
CA LEU A 278 -2.82 15.74 -3.27
C LEU A 278 -2.66 16.14 -4.75
N GLY A 279 -3.72 16.06 -5.57
CA GLY A 279 -3.69 16.55 -6.96
C GLY A 279 -3.19 15.56 -7.99
N VAL A 280 -3.06 14.27 -7.62
CA VAL A 280 -2.74 13.21 -8.58
C VAL A 280 -4.01 12.80 -9.31
N SER A 281 -3.99 12.78 -10.65
CA SER A 281 -5.14 12.36 -11.46
C SER A 281 -5.43 10.87 -11.28
N ILE A 282 -6.72 10.52 -11.16
CA ILE A 282 -7.20 9.15 -11.02
C ILE A 282 -7.56 8.64 -12.42
N ALA A 283 -6.71 7.78 -12.98
CA ALA A 283 -6.77 7.37 -14.39
C ALA A 283 -8.12 6.75 -14.81
N ASP A 284 -8.73 5.95 -13.93
CA ASP A 284 -9.96 5.18 -14.24
C ASP A 284 -11.25 5.84 -13.70
N ARG A 285 -11.18 7.10 -13.24
CA ARG A 285 -12.33 7.83 -12.68
C ARG A 285 -12.50 9.17 -13.37
N VAL A 286 -13.67 9.37 -13.96
CA VAL A 286 -14.05 10.62 -14.61
C VAL A 286 -15.50 10.95 -14.30
N LEU A 287 -15.85 12.24 -14.35
CA LEU A 287 -17.23 12.69 -14.32
C LEU A 287 -17.68 12.94 -15.77
N PRO A 288 -18.76 12.30 -16.25
CA PRO A 288 -19.26 12.54 -17.61
C PRO A 288 -19.80 13.96 -17.81
N ALA A 289 -19.78 14.46 -19.05
CA ALA A 289 -20.37 15.75 -19.43
C ALA A 289 -21.81 15.92 -18.92
N ASN A 290 -22.18 17.13 -18.51
CA ASN A 290 -23.55 17.48 -18.09
C ASN A 290 -24.11 16.64 -16.92
N THR A 291 -23.25 16.06 -16.09
CA THR A 291 -23.66 15.35 -14.87
C THR A 291 -23.50 16.20 -13.63
N ASP A 292 -24.42 16.04 -12.67
CA ASP A 292 -24.49 16.77 -11.42
C ASP A 292 -23.92 15.95 -10.26
N TRP A 293 -23.09 16.59 -9.45
CA TRP A 293 -22.41 15.96 -8.33
C TRP A 293 -22.53 16.81 -7.07
N ARG A 294 -22.88 16.19 -5.95
CA ARG A 294 -22.89 16.88 -4.65
C ARG A 294 -21.46 17.15 -4.22
N SER A 295 -21.21 18.39 -3.79
CA SER A 295 -19.96 18.82 -3.19
C SER A 295 -20.23 19.51 -1.87
N ASP A 296 -19.52 19.08 -0.85
CA ASP A 296 -19.64 19.58 0.52
C ASP A 296 -18.34 20.21 1.03
N GLN A 297 -17.27 20.13 0.24
CA GLN A 297 -15.97 20.69 0.61
C GLN A 297 -15.24 21.25 -0.61
N THR A 298 -14.41 22.27 -0.36
CA THR A 298 -13.45 22.79 -1.33
C THR A 298 -12.03 22.68 -0.80
N ARG A 299 -11.05 22.58 -1.70
CA ARG A 299 -9.63 22.55 -1.36
C ARG A 299 -8.80 23.25 -2.42
N LEU A 300 -7.70 23.89 -1.99
CA LEU A 300 -6.65 24.32 -2.90
C LEU A 300 -5.62 23.20 -3.04
N ILE A 301 -5.34 22.79 -4.27
CA ILE A 301 -4.32 21.81 -4.61
C ILE A 301 -3.44 22.43 -5.69
N ASN A 302 -2.15 22.62 -5.42
CA ASN A 302 -1.21 23.34 -6.31
C ASN A 302 -1.73 24.73 -6.72
N ASN A 303 -2.30 25.46 -5.77
CA ASN A 303 -2.90 26.79 -5.96
C ASN A 303 -4.12 26.83 -6.91
N GLU A 304 -4.68 25.68 -7.28
CA GLU A 304 -5.91 25.55 -8.04
C GLU A 304 -7.04 25.06 -7.11
N LYS A 305 -8.26 25.58 -7.28
CA LYS A 305 -9.41 25.21 -6.46
C LYS A 305 -10.05 23.92 -6.94
N PHE A 306 -10.47 23.07 -6.02
CA PHE A 306 -11.16 21.81 -6.27
C PHE A 306 -12.42 21.68 -5.42
N TYR A 307 -13.37 20.90 -5.92
CA TYR A 307 -14.60 20.48 -5.25
C TYR A 307 -14.57 18.99 -4.95
N ARG A 308 -14.96 18.61 -3.74
CA ARG A 308 -15.03 17.20 -3.35
C ARG A 308 -16.30 16.58 -3.94
N VAL A 309 -16.17 15.48 -4.67
CA VAL A 309 -17.32 14.75 -5.25
C VAL A 309 -17.46 13.32 -4.69
N SER A 310 -16.44 12.85 -3.97
CA SER A 310 -16.43 11.62 -3.17
C SER A 310 -15.43 11.78 -2.04
N THR A 311 -15.43 10.88 -1.05
CA THR A 311 -14.60 10.97 0.17
C THR A 311 -13.15 11.40 -0.10
N TYR A 312 -12.55 10.94 -1.22
CA TYR A 312 -11.18 11.27 -1.63
C TYR A 312 -11.02 11.63 -3.11
N GLU A 313 -12.10 12.07 -3.75
CA GLU A 313 -12.06 12.43 -5.16
C GLU A 313 -12.51 13.86 -5.34
N TRP A 314 -11.64 14.60 -6.02
CA TRP A 314 -11.72 16.03 -6.17
C TRP A 314 -11.77 16.35 -7.65
N VAL A 315 -12.68 17.23 -8.06
CA VAL A 315 -12.74 17.76 -9.41
C VAL A 315 -12.24 19.20 -9.40
N LYS A 316 -11.48 19.60 -10.42
CA LYS A 316 -11.02 20.98 -10.55
C LYS A 316 -12.21 21.92 -10.70
N ALA A 317 -12.14 23.06 -10.03
CA ALA A 317 -13.16 24.10 -10.12
C ALA A 317 -13.25 24.72 -11.53
N SER A 318 -12.16 24.70 -12.29
CA SER A 318 -12.10 25.15 -13.68
C SER A 318 -12.87 24.24 -14.66
N ASP A 319 -13.07 22.98 -14.29
CA ASP A 319 -13.70 21.95 -15.13
C ASP A 319 -15.22 21.81 -14.88
N VAL A 320 -15.76 22.48 -13.86
CA VAL A 320 -17.17 22.38 -13.44
C VAL A 320 -17.81 23.74 -13.17
N ALA A 321 -19.13 23.81 -13.30
CA ALA A 321 -19.92 24.96 -12.87
C ALA A 321 -20.59 24.65 -11.52
N VAL A 322 -20.63 25.62 -10.61
CA VAL A 322 -21.42 25.53 -9.37
C VAL A 322 -22.86 25.91 -9.66
N ILE A 323 -23.79 25.02 -9.34
CA ILE A 323 -25.23 25.23 -9.44
C ILE A 323 -25.76 25.47 -8.03
N LYS A 324 -26.38 26.64 -7.84
CA LYS A 324 -27.10 27.01 -6.62
C LYS A 324 -28.55 26.58 -6.72
#